data_AF-A0A8T4A3M6-F1
#
_entry.id   AF-A0A8T4A3M6-F1
#
_cell.length_a   1.000
_cell.length_b   1.000
_cell.length_c   1.000
_cell.angle_alpha   90.00
_cell.angle_beta   90.00
_cell.angle_gamma   90.00
#
_symmetry.space_group_name_H-M   'P 1'
#
loop_
_entity.id
_entity.type
_entity.pdbx_description
1 polymer ?
#
loop_
_entity_poly.entity_id
_entity_poly.type
_entity_poly.pdbx_seq_one_letter_code
_entity_poly.pdbx_strand_id
1 'polypeptide(L)'
;MPVLEGGRKPIRVKRIMQGQLLGWGAEGNVSEVKVKLAAREKQRELALAEKEFNPNANVHEGYPFWNPEYQFKAMRKLQALNREKKLGLRIVPTIRLRRREGAAPTLLTTRLPRVTMADLTREQMRQFMQDVRRQQKTIERVGFKADFDSFMPQIGKDGKAIAVLFDFGNVFDRSLTTAARNSIISRIKNKLGFKQGSR
;
A
#
# COMPACT_ATOMS: atom_id res chain seq x y z
N MET A 1 17.56 16.46 7.50
CA MET A 1 17.74 15.18 6.75
C MET A 1 16.42 14.44 6.70
N PRO A 2 15.99 13.92 5.55
CA PRO A 2 14.73 13.19 5.45
C PRO A 2 14.73 11.93 6.34
N VAL A 3 13.59 11.68 7.00
CA VAL A 3 13.34 10.49 7.81
C VAL A 3 12.30 9.64 7.11
N LEU A 4 12.61 8.36 6.92
CA LEU A 4 11.67 7.36 6.42
C LEU A 4 11.03 6.62 7.60
N GLU A 5 9.75 6.90 7.84
CA GLU A 5 8.95 6.27 8.89
C GLU A 5 8.58 4.84 8.49
N GLY A 6 8.33 3.95 9.46
CA GLY A 6 7.92 2.56 9.22
C GLY A 6 9.03 1.52 9.34
N GLY A 7 8.84 0.35 8.72
CA GLY A 7 9.73 -0.81 8.87
C GLY A 7 9.93 -1.28 10.32
N ARG A 8 11.12 -1.79 10.68
CA ARG A 8 11.43 -2.14 12.08
C ARG A 8 11.71 -0.91 12.96
N LYS A 9 12.34 0.11 12.39
CA LYS A 9 12.66 1.40 13.03
C LYS A 9 12.73 2.51 11.98
N PRO A 10 12.45 3.79 12.32
CA PRO A 10 12.68 4.92 11.43
C PRO A 10 14.13 4.97 10.94
N ILE A 11 14.34 5.43 9.70
CA ILE A 11 15.67 5.50 9.09
C ILE A 11 15.95 6.92 8.63
N ARG A 12 17.08 7.47 9.06
CA ARG A 12 17.60 8.74 8.53
C ARG A 12 18.29 8.48 7.20
N VAL A 13 17.96 9.30 6.21
CA VAL A 13 18.45 9.17 4.84
C VAL A 13 19.31 10.37 4.50
N LYS A 14 20.47 10.12 3.88
CA LYS A 14 21.37 11.19 3.41
C LYS A 14 20.82 11.85 2.16
N ARG A 15 20.37 11.04 1.20
CA ARG A 15 19.82 11.52 -0.07
C ARG A 15 18.83 10.51 -0.66
N ILE A 16 17.78 11.03 -1.29
CA ILE A 16 16.88 10.27 -2.16
C ILE A 16 17.05 10.86 -3.55
N MET A 17 17.34 10.01 -4.53
CA MET A 17 17.49 10.39 -5.94
C MET A 17 16.37 9.75 -6.73
N GLN A 18 15.52 10.57 -7.35
CA GLN A 18 14.49 10.10 -8.26
C GLN A 18 15.12 9.65 -9.57
N GLY A 19 14.64 8.52 -10.07
CA GLY A 19 15.04 7.91 -11.33
C GLY A 19 13.88 7.86 -12.30
N GLN A 20 13.76 6.74 -13.01
CA GLN A 20 12.77 6.53 -14.06
C GLN A 20 11.34 6.51 -13.52
N LEU A 21 10.39 7.11 -14.27
CA LEU A 21 8.96 6.93 -14.04
C LEU A 21 8.55 5.48 -14.36
N LEU A 22 7.97 4.79 -13.39
CA LEU A 22 7.52 3.40 -13.50
C LEU A 22 6.04 3.29 -13.89
N GLY A 23 5.24 4.30 -13.55
CA GLY A 23 3.83 4.37 -13.89
C GLY A 23 3.18 5.65 -13.38
N TRP A 24 1.98 5.93 -13.88
CA TRP A 24 1.17 7.08 -13.49
C TRP A 24 -0.31 6.70 -13.51
N GLY A 25 -1.13 7.41 -12.75
CA GLY A 25 -2.56 7.19 -12.70
C GLY A 25 -3.28 8.26 -11.88
N ALA A 26 -4.57 8.05 -11.63
CA ALA A 26 -5.41 9.01 -10.89
C ALA A 26 -4.89 9.31 -9.47
N GLU A 27 -4.26 8.32 -8.81
CA GLU A 27 -3.67 8.51 -7.48
C GLU A 27 -2.38 9.32 -7.51
N GLY A 28 -1.67 9.38 -8.64
CA GLY A 28 -0.39 10.05 -8.79
C GLY A 28 0.64 9.23 -9.55
N ASN A 29 1.92 9.53 -9.30
CA ASN A 29 3.05 9.02 -10.06
C ASN A 29 3.88 8.04 -9.24
N VAL A 30 4.36 6.98 -9.87
CA VAL A 30 5.28 6.02 -9.26
C VAL A 30 6.62 6.10 -9.98
N SER A 31 7.68 6.47 -9.28
CA SER A 31 9.04 6.56 -9.82
C SER A 31 9.98 5.60 -9.11
N GLU A 32 11.02 5.14 -9.79
CA GLU A 32 12.16 4.54 -9.14
C GLU A 32 12.88 5.57 -8.28
N VAL A 33 13.33 5.17 -7.10
CA VAL A 33 14.18 6.02 -6.26
C VAL A 33 15.35 5.22 -5.70
N LYS A 34 16.51 5.88 -5.69
CA LYS A 34 17.72 5.39 -5.05
C LYS A 34 17.89 6.10 -3.71
N VAL A 35 17.88 5.32 -2.64
CA VAL A 35 17.98 5.84 -1.26
C VAL A 35 19.38 5.56 -0.71
N LYS A 36 20.11 6.62 -0.36
CA LYS A 36 21.41 6.54 0.32
C LYS A 36 21.24 6.68 1.83
N LEU A 37 21.46 5.59 2.55
CA LEU A 37 21.29 5.56 4.01
C LEU A 37 22.42 6.28 4.75
N ALA A 38 22.08 6.96 5.84
CA ALA A 38 23.05 7.48 6.78
C ALA A 38 23.33 6.43 7.87
N ALA A 39 24.26 5.51 7.62
CA ALA A 39 24.78 4.61 8.63
C ALA A 39 26.30 4.77 8.69
N ARG A 40 26.85 4.69 9.92
CA ARG A 40 28.28 4.78 10.23
C ARG A 40 29.13 4.04 9.18
N GLU A 41 30.09 4.74 8.59
CA GLU A 41 31.14 4.32 7.65
C GLU A 41 30.75 3.58 6.35
N LYS A 42 29.61 2.90 6.26
CA LYS A 42 29.19 2.17 5.05
C LYS A 42 27.97 2.80 4.39
N GLN A 43 28.18 3.29 3.16
CA GLN A 43 27.09 3.74 2.30
C GLN A 43 26.38 2.51 1.70
N ARG A 44 25.06 2.44 1.87
CA ARG A 44 24.20 1.45 1.20
C ARG A 44 23.17 2.18 0.34
N GLU A 45 23.11 1.79 -0.93
CA GLU A 45 22.08 2.21 -1.87
C GLU A 45 20.94 1.17 -1.89
N LEU A 46 19.70 1.64 -1.80
CA LEU A 46 18.51 0.81 -1.95
C LEU A 46 17.70 1.33 -3.14
N ALA A 47 17.38 0.44 -4.08
CA ALA A 47 16.40 0.72 -5.13
C ALA A 47 14.99 0.47 -4.58
N LEU A 48 14.18 1.51 -4.54
CA LEU A 48 12.79 1.51 -4.09
C LEU A 48 11.90 2.10 -5.18
N ALA A 49 10.58 1.95 -5.04
CA ALA A 49 9.60 2.72 -5.78
C ALA A 49 9.01 3.78 -4.85
N GLU A 50 8.93 5.03 -5.29
CA GLU A 50 8.24 6.12 -4.58
C GLU A 50 6.94 6.46 -5.31
N LYS A 51 5.82 6.41 -4.58
CA LYS A 51 4.51 6.87 -5.02
C LYS A 51 4.30 8.29 -4.51
N GLU A 52 4.28 9.23 -5.43
CA GLU A 52 3.92 10.63 -5.20
C GLU A 52 2.42 10.79 -5.49
N PHE A 53 1.68 11.23 -4.49
CA PHE A 53 0.23 11.37 -4.60
C PHE A 53 -0.14 12.67 -5.31
N ASN A 54 -1.17 12.62 -6.14
CA ASN A 54 -1.72 13.79 -6.80
C ASN A 54 -2.29 14.76 -5.73
N PRO A 55 -1.79 16.00 -5.63
CA PRO A 55 -2.28 16.96 -4.62
C PRO A 55 -3.75 17.34 -4.82
N ASN A 56 -4.27 17.19 -6.04
CA ASN A 56 -5.65 17.49 -6.41
C ASN A 56 -6.57 16.26 -6.33
N ALA A 57 -6.04 15.08 -6.04
CA ALA A 57 -6.90 13.93 -5.78
C ALA A 57 -7.61 14.17 -4.45
N ASN A 58 -8.93 14.38 -4.51
CA ASN A 58 -9.76 14.73 -3.35
C ASN A 58 -9.44 13.81 -2.17
N VAL A 59 -8.75 14.31 -1.15
CA VAL A 59 -8.48 13.57 0.08
C VAL A 59 -9.82 13.45 0.83
N HIS A 60 -10.67 12.53 0.40
CA HIS A 60 -11.88 12.22 1.13
C HIS A 60 -11.46 11.57 2.45
N GLU A 61 -11.79 12.22 3.57
CA GLU A 61 -11.62 11.66 4.90
C GLU A 61 -12.19 10.23 4.93
N GLY A 62 -11.32 9.24 5.14
CA GLY A 62 -11.71 7.85 5.28
C GLY A 62 -11.70 7.00 4.01
N TYR A 63 -11.40 7.54 2.82
CA TYR A 63 -11.17 6.72 1.62
C TYR A 63 -9.66 6.44 1.39
N PRO A 64 -9.23 5.16 1.33
CA PRO A 64 -7.81 4.78 1.28
C PRO A 64 -7.08 5.24 0.03
N PHE A 65 -7.80 5.30 -1.09
CA PHE A 65 -7.23 5.38 -2.43
C PHE A 65 -6.37 6.63 -2.67
N TRP A 66 -6.64 7.75 -1.99
CA TRP A 66 -5.88 9.00 -2.18
C TRP A 66 -5.17 9.50 -0.92
N ASN A 67 -5.06 8.66 0.11
CA ASN A 67 -4.47 9.06 1.38
C ASN A 67 -3.21 8.24 1.71
N PRO A 68 -2.00 8.82 1.54
CA PRO A 68 -0.74 8.10 1.80
C PRO A 68 -0.64 7.59 3.24
N GLU A 69 -1.09 8.37 4.22
CA GLU A 69 -1.01 7.96 5.63
C GLU A 69 -1.96 6.80 5.94
N TYR A 70 -3.16 6.81 5.35
CA TYR A 70 -4.11 5.72 5.52
C TYR A 70 -3.58 4.43 4.89
N GLN A 71 -3.11 4.48 3.63
CA GLN A 71 -2.50 3.33 2.97
C GLN A 71 -1.35 2.79 3.81
N PHE A 72 -0.43 3.65 4.26
CA PHE A 72 0.66 3.28 5.15
C PHE A 72 0.17 2.59 6.43
N LYS A 73 -0.81 3.16 7.14
CA LYS A 73 -1.34 2.61 8.38
C LYS A 73 -2.01 1.24 8.17
N ALA A 74 -2.81 1.10 7.12
CA ALA A 74 -3.47 -0.15 6.76
C ALA A 74 -2.42 -1.25 6.48
N MET A 75 -1.40 -0.92 5.69
CA MET A 75 -0.30 -1.83 5.39
C MET A 75 0.49 -2.26 6.63
N ARG A 76 0.79 -1.31 7.53
CA ARG A 76 1.53 -1.59 8.76
C ARG A 76 0.74 -2.50 9.69
N LYS A 77 -0.56 -2.29 9.82
CA LYS A 77 -1.46 -3.20 10.56
C LYS A 77 -1.46 -4.58 9.92
N LEU A 78 -1.65 -4.68 8.61
CA LEU A 78 -1.68 -5.98 7.91
C LEU A 78 -0.33 -6.73 8.01
N GLN A 79 0.80 -6.03 7.92
CA GLN A 79 2.13 -6.61 8.14
C GLN A 79 2.33 -7.09 9.58
N ALA A 80 1.76 -6.41 10.58
CA ALA A 80 1.80 -6.86 11.96
C ALA A 80 0.98 -8.14 12.14
N LEU A 81 -0.27 -8.14 11.68
CA LEU A 81 -1.17 -9.31 11.71
C LEU A 81 -0.60 -10.52 10.98
N ASN A 82 0.02 -10.31 9.81
CA ASN A 82 0.66 -11.38 9.04
C ASN A 82 1.77 -12.07 9.83
N ARG A 83 2.54 -11.30 10.61
CA ARG A 83 3.62 -11.83 11.46
C ARG A 83 3.07 -12.53 12.71
N GLU A 84 2.16 -11.87 13.40
CA GLU A 84 1.55 -12.35 14.65
C GLU A 84 0.77 -13.65 14.43
N LYS A 85 -0.09 -13.68 13.41
CA LYS A 85 -0.98 -14.80 13.11
C LYS A 85 -0.42 -15.77 12.07
N LYS A 86 0.80 -15.56 11.59
CA LYS A 86 1.47 -16.38 10.56
C LYS A 86 0.58 -16.62 9.33
N LEU A 87 -0.06 -15.57 8.82
CA LEU A 87 -1.10 -15.68 7.78
C LEU A 87 -0.58 -16.15 6.40
N GLY A 88 0.74 -16.14 6.18
CA GLY A 88 1.34 -16.54 4.90
C GLY A 88 0.97 -15.60 3.76
N LEU A 89 0.70 -14.32 4.07
CA LEU A 89 0.54 -13.27 3.06
C LEU A 89 1.91 -12.85 2.52
N ARG A 90 2.00 -12.62 1.22
CA ARG A 90 3.21 -12.15 0.54
C ARG A 90 3.09 -10.65 0.32
N ILE A 91 3.54 -9.87 1.29
CA ILE A 91 3.51 -8.40 1.26
C ILE A 91 4.92 -7.90 0.98
N VAL A 92 5.07 -6.85 0.18
CA VAL A 92 6.39 -6.24 -0.03
C VAL A 92 7.09 -5.92 1.31
N PRO A 93 8.40 -6.22 1.43
CA PRO A 93 9.08 -6.16 2.71
C PRO A 93 9.32 -4.73 3.19
N THR A 94 9.61 -3.81 2.26
CA THR A 94 9.80 -2.39 2.59
C THR A 94 8.54 -1.61 2.27
N ILE A 95 8.04 -0.93 3.30
CA ILE A 95 6.93 0.02 3.24
C ILE A 95 7.32 1.17 4.18
N ARG A 96 7.47 2.37 3.62
CA ARG A 96 7.89 3.56 4.34
C ARG A 96 7.06 4.77 3.96
N LEU A 97 6.80 5.63 4.92
CA LEU A 97 6.21 6.95 4.69
C LEU A 97 7.34 7.99 4.72
N ARG A 98 7.38 8.85 3.71
CA ARG A 98 8.26 10.01 3.67
C ARG A 98 7.41 11.26 3.78
N ARG A 99 7.58 11.98 4.89
CA ARG A 99 7.02 13.32 5.07
C ARG A 99 7.88 14.32 4.31
N ARG A 100 7.24 15.29 3.67
CA ARG A 100 7.88 16.39 2.94
C ARG A 100 7.38 17.71 3.53
N GLU A 101 8.27 18.68 3.64
CA GLU A 101 7.90 20.03 4.03
C GLU A 101 7.17 20.71 2.87
N GLY A 102 6.02 21.32 3.13
CA GLY A 102 5.22 22.01 2.11
C GLY A 102 4.59 21.14 1.03
N ALA A 103 4.64 19.80 1.14
CA ALA A 103 4.09 18.88 0.14
C ALA A 103 3.46 17.63 0.77
N ALA A 104 2.55 16.99 0.02
CA ALA A 104 1.92 15.75 0.46
C ALA A 104 2.97 14.65 0.74
N PRO A 105 2.76 13.80 1.77
CA PRO A 105 3.61 12.64 2.03
C PRO A 105 3.66 11.67 0.85
N THR A 106 4.76 10.95 0.71
CA THR A 106 4.94 9.91 -0.32
C THR A 106 5.13 8.54 0.34
N LEU A 107 4.82 7.48 -0.42
CA LEU A 107 5.06 6.11 0.00
C LEU A 107 6.24 5.52 -0.74
N LEU A 108 7.16 4.91 0.00
CA LEU A 108 8.28 4.16 -0.57
C LEU A 108 8.09 2.67 -0.32
N THR A 109 8.10 1.88 -1.38
CA THR A 109 8.01 0.42 -1.33
C THR A 109 9.21 -0.26 -1.96
N THR A 110 9.42 -1.55 -1.66
CA THR A 110 10.41 -2.35 -2.39
C THR A 110 10.08 -2.36 -3.87
N ARG A 111 11.02 -1.95 -4.73
CA ARG A 111 10.87 -2.13 -6.18
C ARG A 111 10.88 -3.62 -6.48
N LEU A 112 9.84 -4.09 -7.13
CA LEU A 112 9.74 -5.46 -7.63
C LEU A 112 9.99 -5.46 -9.16
N PRO A 113 10.58 -6.54 -9.70
CA PRO A 113 10.63 -6.74 -11.15
C PRO A 113 9.23 -6.67 -11.76
N ARG A 114 9.10 -5.96 -12.89
CA ARG A 114 7.83 -5.87 -13.59
C ARG A 114 7.58 -7.21 -14.29
N VAL A 115 6.61 -7.94 -13.78
CA VAL A 115 6.00 -9.10 -14.46
C VAL A 115 4.54 -8.72 -14.66
N THR A 116 4.06 -8.87 -15.87
CA THR A 116 2.68 -8.59 -16.26
C THR A 116 1.95 -9.88 -16.58
N MET A 117 0.64 -9.79 -16.73
CA MET A 117 -0.19 -10.93 -17.12
C MET A 117 0.20 -11.46 -18.51
N ALA A 118 0.71 -10.60 -19.40
CA ALA A 118 1.16 -11.00 -20.73
C ALA A 118 2.46 -11.84 -20.69
N ASP A 119 3.24 -11.72 -19.62
CA ASP A 119 4.50 -12.47 -19.45
C ASP A 119 4.26 -13.89 -18.91
N LEU A 120 3.03 -14.23 -18.53
CA LEU A 120 2.71 -15.50 -17.89
C LEU A 120 2.18 -16.53 -18.90
N THR A 121 2.66 -17.76 -18.79
CA THR A 121 2.01 -18.91 -19.42
C THR A 121 0.60 -19.12 -18.87
N ARG A 122 -0.26 -19.86 -19.58
CA ARG A 122 -1.62 -20.19 -19.11
C ARG A 122 -1.63 -20.91 -17.75
N GLU A 123 -0.63 -21.75 -17.51
CA GLU A 123 -0.47 -22.45 -16.22
C GLU A 123 -0.11 -21.47 -15.10
N GLN A 124 0.91 -20.63 -15.32
CA GLN A 124 1.31 -19.58 -14.38
C GLN A 124 0.16 -18.61 -14.09
N MET A 125 -0.60 -18.24 -15.12
CA MET A 125 -1.79 -17.42 -14.97
C MET A 125 -2.78 -18.03 -13.98
N ARG A 126 -3.07 -19.33 -14.12
CA ARG A 126 -3.96 -20.05 -13.21
C ARG A 126 -3.42 -20.06 -11.78
N GLN A 127 -2.13 -20.31 -11.61
CA GLN A 127 -1.45 -20.33 -10.31
C GLN A 127 -1.52 -18.96 -9.62
N PHE A 128 -1.23 -17.88 -10.36
CA PHE A 128 -1.34 -16.52 -9.86
C PHE A 128 -2.77 -16.20 -9.41
N MET A 129 -3.78 -16.47 -10.25
CA MET A 129 -5.18 -16.21 -9.90
C MET A 129 -5.65 -17.02 -8.68
N GLN A 130 -5.20 -18.27 -8.54
CA GLN A 130 -5.49 -19.10 -7.37
C GLN A 130 -4.86 -18.51 -6.10
N ASP A 131 -3.61 -18.06 -6.18
CA ASP A 131 -2.91 -17.46 -5.04
C ASP A 131 -3.49 -16.09 -4.67
N VAL A 132 -3.92 -15.26 -5.63
CA VAL A 132 -4.67 -14.01 -5.37
C VAL A 132 -5.93 -14.32 -4.56
N ARG A 133 -6.77 -15.25 -5.02
CA ARG A 133 -8.02 -15.63 -4.32
C ARG A 133 -7.75 -16.14 -2.91
N ARG A 134 -6.70 -16.95 -2.73
CA ARG A 134 -6.27 -17.44 -1.41
C ARG A 134 -5.89 -16.28 -0.48
N GLN A 135 -5.09 -15.33 -0.97
CA GLN A 135 -4.64 -14.19 -0.18
C GLN A 135 -5.80 -13.24 0.13
N GLN A 136 -6.70 -12.96 -0.82
CA GLN A 136 -7.91 -12.15 -0.58
C GLN A 136 -8.77 -12.74 0.54
N LYS A 137 -9.09 -14.04 0.47
CA LYS A 137 -9.85 -14.73 1.55
C LYS A 137 -9.16 -14.62 2.91
N THR A 138 -7.82 -14.70 2.93
CA THR A 138 -7.04 -14.59 4.17
C THR A 138 -7.08 -13.17 4.73
N ILE A 139 -6.95 -12.14 3.87
CA ILE A 139 -7.05 -10.72 4.21
C ILE A 139 -8.44 -10.40 4.76
N GLU A 140 -9.50 -10.94 4.13
CA GLU A 140 -10.89 -10.76 4.58
C GLU A 140 -11.15 -11.34 5.96
N ARG A 141 -10.62 -12.54 6.25
CA ARG A 141 -10.76 -13.18 7.57
C ARG A 141 -10.16 -12.37 8.71
N VAL A 142 -9.23 -11.46 8.43
CA VAL A 142 -8.61 -10.58 9.43
C VAL A 142 -9.16 -9.15 9.40
N GLY A 143 -10.30 -8.94 8.74
CA GLY A 143 -11.04 -7.69 8.77
C GLY A 143 -10.59 -6.66 7.73
N PHE A 144 -9.81 -7.06 6.73
CA PHE A 144 -9.36 -6.18 5.65
C PHE A 144 -10.06 -6.52 4.32
N LYS A 145 -9.92 -5.65 3.33
CA LYS A 145 -10.22 -5.93 1.93
C LYS A 145 -8.99 -5.58 1.08
N ALA A 146 -8.76 -6.34 0.02
CA ALA A 146 -7.76 -6.05 -1.01
C ALA A 146 -8.36 -6.43 -2.37
N ASP A 147 -8.40 -5.48 -3.31
CA ASP A 147 -8.86 -5.75 -4.66
C ASP A 147 -7.75 -6.42 -5.50
N PHE A 148 -8.12 -6.93 -6.68
CA PHE A 148 -7.22 -7.71 -7.53
C PHE A 148 -5.98 -6.91 -7.97
N ASP A 149 -6.16 -5.63 -8.25
CA ASP A 149 -5.12 -4.67 -8.64
C ASP A 149 -4.05 -4.43 -7.57
N SER A 150 -4.33 -4.81 -6.33
CA SER A 150 -3.37 -4.73 -5.22
C SER A 150 -2.24 -5.77 -5.35
N PHE A 151 -2.41 -6.77 -6.22
CA PHE A 151 -1.48 -7.87 -6.39
C PHE A 151 -0.71 -7.77 -7.69
N MET A 152 0.62 -7.87 -7.60
CA MET A 152 1.49 -8.01 -8.76
C MET A 152 1.98 -9.46 -8.90
N PRO A 153 1.96 -10.05 -10.10
CA PRO A 153 2.51 -11.38 -10.30
C PRO A 153 4.03 -11.34 -10.15
N GLN A 154 4.62 -12.41 -9.63
CA GLN A 154 6.06 -12.66 -9.60
C GLN A 154 6.32 -14.14 -9.89
N ILE A 155 7.49 -14.47 -10.42
CA ILE A 155 7.90 -15.86 -10.62
C ILE A 155 8.73 -16.33 -9.43
N GLY A 156 8.23 -17.36 -8.74
CA GLY A 156 8.94 -18.04 -7.67
C GLY A 156 10.17 -18.78 -8.19
N LYS A 157 11.07 -19.16 -7.27
CA LYS A 157 12.26 -19.95 -7.61
C LYS A 157 11.92 -21.32 -8.21
N ASP A 158 10.72 -21.81 -7.93
CA ASP A 158 10.15 -23.05 -8.46
C ASP A 158 9.44 -22.86 -9.83
N GLY A 159 9.57 -21.68 -10.44
CA GLY A 159 8.96 -21.35 -11.73
C GLY A 159 7.46 -21.02 -11.66
N LYS A 160 6.84 -21.14 -10.49
CA LYS A 160 5.40 -20.86 -10.31
C LYS A 160 5.14 -19.37 -10.21
N ALA A 161 4.02 -18.93 -10.76
CA ALA A 161 3.59 -17.55 -10.56
C ALA A 161 2.87 -17.40 -9.21
N ILE A 162 3.31 -16.42 -8.44
CA ILE A 162 2.81 -16.09 -7.10
C ILE A 162 2.27 -14.66 -7.09
N ALA A 163 1.33 -14.39 -6.20
CA ALA A 163 0.81 -13.05 -5.99
C ALA A 163 1.59 -12.34 -4.88
N VAL A 164 2.04 -11.11 -5.14
CA VAL A 164 2.66 -10.25 -4.13
C VAL A 164 1.82 -9.00 -3.96
N LEU A 165 1.38 -8.72 -2.74
CA LEU A 165 0.66 -7.50 -2.39
C LEU A 165 1.65 -6.32 -2.47
N PHE A 166 1.45 -5.46 -3.46
CA PHE A 166 2.38 -4.42 -3.90
C PHE A 166 1.74 -3.04 -4.03
N ASP A 167 0.49 -2.96 -4.49
CA ASP A 167 -0.30 -1.73 -4.50
C ASP A 167 -1.34 -1.78 -3.38
N PHE A 168 -1.57 -0.64 -2.76
CA PHE A 168 -2.32 -0.52 -1.52
C PHE A 168 -3.39 0.56 -1.58
N GLY A 169 -3.60 1.18 -2.75
CA GLY A 169 -4.74 2.07 -3.01
C GLY A 169 -6.07 1.42 -2.66
N ASN A 170 -6.19 0.11 -2.91
CA ASN A 170 -7.39 -0.68 -2.66
C ASN A 170 -7.24 -1.69 -1.51
N VAL A 171 -6.31 -1.45 -0.59
CA VAL A 171 -6.18 -2.23 0.65
C VAL A 171 -6.69 -1.43 1.84
N PHE A 172 -7.76 -1.91 2.48
CA PHE A 172 -8.37 -1.17 3.59
C PHE A 172 -8.99 -2.02 4.69
N ASP A 173 -9.00 -1.44 5.88
CA ASP A 173 -9.56 -2.01 7.09
C ASP A 173 -11.09 -1.83 7.05
N ARG A 174 -11.83 -2.94 6.96
CA ARG A 174 -13.30 -2.92 6.83
C ARG A 174 -13.97 -2.26 8.03
N SER A 175 -13.35 -2.34 9.21
CA SER A 175 -13.87 -1.68 10.42
C SER A 175 -13.88 -0.15 10.28
N LEU A 176 -12.87 0.40 9.60
CA LEU A 176 -12.76 1.84 9.34
C LEU A 176 -13.75 2.29 8.27
N THR A 177 -14.03 1.48 7.24
CA THR A 177 -15.05 1.82 6.24
C THR A 177 -16.46 1.79 6.81
N THR A 178 -16.77 0.90 7.75
CA THR A 178 -18.08 0.90 8.43
C THR A 178 -18.24 2.11 9.34
N ALA A 179 -17.19 2.47 10.11
CA ALA A 179 -17.21 3.66 10.94
C ALA A 179 -17.28 4.96 10.12
N ALA A 180 -16.50 5.07 9.03
CA ALA A 180 -16.54 6.20 8.12
C ALA A 180 -17.90 6.32 7.43
N ARG A 181 -18.47 5.20 6.95
CA ARG A 181 -19.82 5.16 6.37
C ARG A 181 -20.87 5.59 7.39
N ASN A 182 -20.80 5.13 8.64
CA ASN A 182 -21.72 5.51 9.70
C ASN A 182 -21.59 7.00 10.09
N SER A 183 -20.37 7.54 10.08
CA SER A 183 -20.09 8.97 10.29
C SER A 183 -20.64 9.84 9.14
N ILE A 184 -20.47 9.40 7.89
CA ILE A 184 -21.07 10.08 6.73
C ILE A 184 -22.60 10.04 6.82
N ILE A 185 -23.18 8.88 7.15
CA ILE A 185 -24.63 8.74 7.34
C ILE A 185 -25.12 9.64 8.48
N SER A 186 -24.41 9.75 9.61
CA SER A 186 -24.81 10.62 10.71
C SER A 186 -24.72 12.11 10.34
N ARG A 187 -23.66 12.52 9.62
CA ARG A 187 -23.53 13.88 9.09
C ARG A 187 -24.62 14.21 8.06
N ILE A 188 -24.97 13.28 7.17
CA ILE A 188 -26.08 13.45 6.21
C ILE A 188 -27.41 13.56 6.96
N LYS A 189 -27.68 12.68 7.93
CA LYS A 189 -28.91 12.74 8.75
C LYS A 189 -29.02 14.06 9.51
N ASN A 190 -27.92 14.55 10.08
CA ASN A 190 -27.87 15.85 10.76
C ASN A 190 -28.10 17.02 9.79
N LYS A 191 -27.53 16.95 8.58
CA LYS A 191 -27.68 18.00 7.54
C LYS A 191 -29.09 18.01 6.92
N LEU A 192 -29.77 16.87 6.90
CA LEU A 192 -31.15 16.71 6.42
C LEU A 192 -32.20 16.85 7.53
N GLY A 193 -31.81 17.20 8.77
CA GLY A 193 -32.76 17.47 9.85
C GLY A 193 -33.48 16.23 10.41
N PHE A 194 -32.99 15.01 10.14
CA PHE A 194 -33.57 13.79 10.72
C PHE A 194 -33.23 13.72 12.22
N LYS A 195 -34.10 14.30 13.06
CA LYS A 195 -34.12 14.00 14.50
C LYS A 195 -34.44 12.51 14.67
N GLN A 196 -33.62 11.79 15.44
CA GLN A 196 -34.02 10.48 15.93
C GLN A 196 -35.31 10.66 16.73
N GLY A 197 -36.41 10.11 16.21
CA GLY A 197 -37.65 9.97 16.95
C GLY A 197 -37.33 9.24 18.25
N SER A 198 -37.58 9.94 19.37
CA SER A 198 -37.45 9.36 20.70
C SER A 198 -38.72 8.57 20.98
N ARG A 199 -38.54 7.24 21.09
CA ARG A 199 -39.49 6.21 21.51
C ARG A 199 -40.56 5.79 20.49
#